data_AF-A0A7S1S2Q8-F1
#
_entry.id   AF-A0A7S1S2Q8-F1
#
_cell.length_a   1.000
_cell.length_b   1.000
_cell.length_c   1.000
_cell.angle_alpha   90.00
_cell.angle_beta   90.00
_cell.angle_gamma   90.00
#
_symmetry.space_group_name_H-M   'P 1'
#
loop_
_entity.id
_entity.type
_entity.pdbx_description
1 polymer ?
#
loop_
_entity_poly.entity_id
_entity_poly.type
_entity_poly.pdbx_seq_one_letter_code
_entity_poly.pdbx_strand_id
1 'polypeptide(L)'
;GEGAASEASGPSQVLPEDGAAGAAGPGEGAAAEDGALAGVQDDGIHAERQDFCDAWSNNKFSRGPCNWLRQYNSSYASRLQKLRPQVEVQARAAWPHANLLPAIKGYKRCHWGTEVVLVGVLFKDMKLRPNYAVLYRDSGLLAGGPLKDATPAGRG
;
A
#
# COMPACT_ATOMS: atom_id res chain seq x y z
N GLY A 1 47.58 -28.41 -26.69
CA GLY A 1 46.24 -28.98 -26.88
C GLY A 1 45.25 -27.84 -26.89
N GLU A 2 45.05 -27.26 -28.06
CA GLU A 2 44.08 -26.20 -28.31
C GLU A 2 42.66 -26.79 -28.30
N GLY A 3 41.72 -26.06 -27.72
CA GLY A 3 40.30 -26.42 -27.69
C GLY A 3 39.45 -25.15 -27.63
N ALA A 4 39.31 -24.50 -28.79
CA ALA A 4 38.40 -23.38 -29.00
C ALA A 4 36.97 -23.92 -29.21
N ALA A 5 36.03 -23.49 -28.37
CA ALA A 5 34.60 -23.70 -28.60
C ALA A 5 33.95 -22.32 -28.78
N SER A 6 33.61 -22.04 -30.04
CA SER A 6 32.86 -20.87 -30.51
C SER A 6 31.39 -21.26 -30.55
N GLU A 7 30.56 -20.69 -29.67
CA GLU A 7 29.09 -20.81 -29.77
C GLU A 7 28.47 -19.52 -30.32
N ALA A 8 27.60 -19.72 -31.30
CA ALA A 8 27.08 -18.72 -32.21
C ALA A 8 25.95 -17.89 -31.60
N SER A 9 26.01 -16.59 -31.88
CA SER A 9 25.00 -15.58 -31.61
C SER A 9 23.87 -15.65 -32.65
N GLY A 10 22.64 -15.94 -32.22
CA GLY A 10 21.43 -15.87 -33.05
C GLY A 10 20.61 -14.59 -32.77
N PRO A 11 20.07 -13.89 -33.78
CA PRO A 11 19.27 -12.68 -33.58
C PRO A 11 17.81 -13.01 -33.21
N SER A 12 17.33 -12.47 -32.07
CA SER A 12 15.91 -12.49 -31.71
C SER A 12 15.13 -11.44 -32.50
N GLN A 13 14.11 -11.91 -33.22
CA GLN A 13 13.11 -11.08 -33.89
C GLN A 13 12.18 -10.38 -32.88
N VAL A 14 11.93 -9.10 -33.11
CA VAL A 14 10.96 -8.28 -32.37
C VAL A 14 9.70 -8.16 -33.24
N LEU A 15 8.56 -8.59 -32.72
CA LEU A 15 7.24 -8.38 -33.32
C LEU A 15 6.63 -7.05 -32.80
N PRO A 16 6.02 -6.23 -33.66
CA PRO A 16 5.21 -5.09 -33.23
C PRO A 16 3.78 -5.52 -32.92
N GLU A 17 3.27 -5.13 -31.75
CA GLU A 17 1.84 -5.23 -31.41
C GLU A 17 1.16 -3.88 -31.66
N ASP A 18 0.47 -3.78 -32.80
CA ASP A 18 -0.56 -2.78 -33.05
C ASP A 18 -1.87 -3.23 -32.37
N GLY A 19 -2.45 -2.37 -31.54
CA GLY A 19 -3.70 -2.64 -30.83
C GLY A 19 -4.51 -1.37 -30.61
N ALA A 20 -5.51 -1.19 -31.47
CA ALA A 20 -6.33 0.00 -31.66
C ALA A 20 -7.43 0.22 -30.60
N ALA A 21 -7.85 1.49 -30.53
CA ALA A 21 -9.22 2.03 -30.39
C ALA A 21 -10.17 1.47 -29.31
N GLY A 22 -10.65 2.39 -28.45
CA GLY A 22 -11.84 2.19 -27.63
C GLY A 22 -12.41 3.53 -27.17
N ALA A 23 -13.33 4.09 -27.95
CA ALA A 23 -14.17 5.22 -27.60
C ALA A 23 -15.33 4.79 -26.69
N ALA A 24 -15.66 5.58 -25.67
CA ALA A 24 -16.97 5.57 -25.02
C ALA A 24 -17.16 6.89 -24.26
N GLY A 25 -18.09 7.73 -24.71
CA GLY A 25 -18.50 8.95 -24.03
C GLY A 25 -19.52 8.69 -22.92
N PRO A 26 -19.83 9.69 -22.07
CA PRO A 26 -21.01 9.65 -21.21
C PRO A 26 -22.14 10.49 -21.78
N GLY A 27 -23.31 9.85 -21.92
CA GLY A 27 -24.58 10.52 -22.17
C GLY A 27 -25.08 11.24 -20.91
N GLU A 28 -25.50 12.47 -21.11
CA GLU A 28 -26.17 13.32 -20.13
C GLU A 28 -27.67 13.00 -20.18
N GLY A 29 -28.23 12.54 -19.08
CA GLY A 29 -29.62 12.10 -19.02
C GLY A 29 -30.24 12.26 -17.64
N ALA A 30 -31.38 12.96 -17.66
CA ALA A 30 -32.48 12.94 -16.71
C ALA A 30 -32.33 13.70 -15.38
N ALA A 31 -33.02 14.84 -15.36
CA ALA A 31 -33.61 15.46 -14.19
C ALA A 31 -34.44 14.44 -13.40
N ALA A 32 -34.33 14.51 -12.07
CA ALA A 32 -35.28 13.90 -11.14
C ALA A 32 -35.73 14.98 -10.17
N GLU A 33 -37.02 15.22 -10.24
CA GLU A 33 -37.85 16.14 -9.46
C GLU A 33 -37.88 15.91 -7.94
N ASP A 34 -38.23 17.02 -7.29
CA ASP A 34 -38.41 17.29 -5.87
C ASP A 34 -39.19 16.24 -5.08
N GLY A 35 -38.56 15.75 -4.02
CA GLY A 35 -39.19 15.01 -2.93
C GLY A 35 -38.83 15.64 -1.58
N ALA A 36 -39.45 16.79 -1.29
CA ALA A 36 -39.33 17.49 -0.01
C ALA A 36 -39.98 16.69 1.14
N LEU A 37 -39.17 15.90 1.85
CA LEU A 37 -39.51 15.37 3.16
C LEU A 37 -39.20 16.44 4.21
N ALA A 38 -40.27 17.01 4.77
CA ALA A 38 -40.23 18.00 5.83
C ALA A 38 -39.35 17.52 7.00
N GLY A 39 -38.38 18.36 7.35
CA GLY A 39 -37.39 18.11 8.38
C GLY A 39 -37.98 18.09 9.78
N VAL A 40 -37.55 17.09 10.55
CA VAL A 40 -37.47 17.20 12.01
C VAL A 40 -36.16 17.92 12.30
N GLN A 41 -36.25 19.19 12.69
CA GLN A 41 -35.13 20.02 13.12
C GLN A 41 -34.69 19.59 14.53
N ASP A 42 -33.63 18.79 14.60
CA ASP A 42 -32.81 18.60 15.80
C ASP A 42 -31.57 19.51 15.68
N ASP A 43 -31.79 20.82 15.85
CA ASP A 43 -30.77 21.87 15.65
C ASP A 43 -29.85 22.07 16.87
N GLY A 44 -29.83 21.14 17.83
CA GLY A 44 -29.22 21.38 19.14
C GLY A 44 -27.82 20.82 19.38
N ILE A 45 -27.44 19.71 18.74
CA ILE A 45 -26.28 18.90 19.21
C ILE A 45 -25.17 18.72 18.15
N HIS A 46 -25.39 19.12 16.89
CA HIS A 46 -24.41 18.89 15.82
C HIS A 46 -23.46 20.06 15.52
N ALA A 47 -23.84 21.30 15.84
CA ALA A 47 -23.06 22.49 15.44
C ALA A 47 -21.72 22.62 16.20
N GLU A 48 -21.69 22.41 17.52
CA GLU A 48 -20.43 22.57 18.29
C GLU A 48 -19.37 21.49 17.99
N ARG A 49 -19.77 20.36 17.37
CA ARG A 49 -18.83 19.29 17.03
C ARG A 49 -18.08 19.55 15.72
N GLN A 50 -18.59 20.44 14.88
CA GLN A 50 -18.01 20.74 13.57
C GLN A 50 -16.89 21.79 13.69
N ASP A 51 -17.04 22.77 14.57
CA ASP A 51 -16.06 23.84 14.79
C ASP A 51 -14.72 23.34 15.38
N PHE A 52 -14.74 22.21 16.10
CA PHE A 52 -13.51 21.59 16.62
C PHE A 52 -12.65 20.94 15.52
N CYS A 53 -13.23 20.61 14.36
CA CYS A 53 -12.50 20.01 13.24
C CYS A 53 -11.77 21.07 12.39
N ASP A 54 -12.36 22.26 12.26
CA ASP A 54 -11.89 23.28 11.31
C ASP A 54 -10.74 24.13 11.88
N ALA A 55 -10.72 24.42 13.18
CA ALA A 55 -9.62 25.16 13.82
C ALA A 55 -8.29 24.37 13.82
N TRP A 56 -8.34 23.05 13.66
CA TRP A 56 -7.16 22.18 13.64
C TRP A 56 -6.59 21.99 12.23
N SER A 57 -7.29 22.43 11.18
CA SER A 57 -6.97 22.18 9.75
C SER A 57 -5.57 22.64 9.27
N ASN A 58 -4.91 23.56 9.98
CA ASN A 58 -3.52 23.97 9.68
C ASN A 58 -2.44 23.11 10.36
N ASN A 59 -2.83 22.13 11.18
CA ASN A 59 -1.89 21.22 11.81
C ASN A 59 -1.69 19.99 10.92
N LYS A 60 -0.44 19.67 10.57
CA LYS A 60 -0.07 18.43 9.85
C LYS A 60 -0.54 17.14 10.55
N PHE A 61 -0.95 17.25 11.80
CA PHE A 61 -1.51 16.15 12.60
C PHE A 61 -3.04 16.21 12.76
N SER A 62 -3.70 17.26 12.30
CA SER A 62 -5.16 17.26 12.22
C SER A 62 -5.58 16.26 11.19
N ARG A 63 -6.33 15.26 11.64
CA ARG A 63 -6.86 14.23 10.77
C ARG A 63 -8.05 14.83 10.05
N GLY A 64 -7.91 15.03 8.74
CA GLY A 64 -9.06 15.18 7.86
C GLY A 64 -10.00 13.97 7.96
N PRO A 65 -11.12 13.95 7.22
CA PRO A 65 -12.12 12.89 7.30
C PRO A 65 -11.48 11.50 7.21
N CYS A 66 -11.76 10.67 8.22
CA CYS A 66 -11.11 9.37 8.37
C CYS A 66 -11.67 8.38 7.35
N ASN A 67 -10.87 8.05 6.33
CA ASN A 67 -11.21 6.98 5.40
C ASN A 67 -10.72 5.63 5.93
N TRP A 68 -11.60 4.92 6.63
CA TRP A 68 -11.34 3.58 7.19
C TRP A 68 -11.12 2.49 6.12
N LEU A 69 -11.51 2.73 4.87
CA LEU A 69 -11.30 1.79 3.75
C LEU A 69 -9.88 1.86 3.20
N ARG A 70 -9.07 2.84 3.62
CA ARG A 70 -7.70 2.99 3.14
C ARG A 70 -6.79 1.95 3.75
N GLN A 71 -6.24 1.07 2.93
CA GLN A 71 -5.28 0.06 3.36
C GLN A 71 -3.90 0.66 3.68
N TYR A 72 -3.23 0.08 4.69
CA TYR A 72 -1.89 0.50 5.16
C TYR A 72 -0.80 0.48 4.08
N ASN A 73 -0.96 -0.32 3.01
CA ASN A 73 -0.01 -0.38 1.90
C ASN A 73 0.22 1.03 1.29
N SER A 74 -0.85 1.79 1.10
CA SER A 74 -0.79 3.14 0.53
C SER A 74 0.14 4.08 1.34
N SER A 75 0.20 3.92 2.66
CA SER A 75 1.08 4.73 3.52
C SER A 75 2.56 4.40 3.30
N TYR A 76 2.90 3.12 3.11
CA TYR A 76 4.28 2.71 2.83
C TYR A 76 4.73 3.16 1.44
N ALA A 77 3.86 3.06 0.43
CA ALA A 77 4.12 3.56 -0.91
C ALA A 77 4.40 5.07 -0.91
N SER A 78 3.54 5.87 -0.26
CA SER A 78 3.74 7.33 -0.13
C SER A 78 5.02 7.68 0.61
N ARG A 79 5.39 6.92 1.66
CA ARG A 79 6.64 7.14 2.40
C ARG A 79 7.85 6.89 1.50
N LEU A 80 7.86 5.78 0.77
CA LEU A 80 8.95 5.45 -0.15
C LEU A 80 9.09 6.53 -1.24
N GLN A 81 7.98 6.94 -1.85
CA GLN A 81 7.97 7.97 -2.89
C GLN A 81 8.57 9.30 -2.41
N LYS A 82 8.26 9.73 -1.18
CA LYS A 82 8.75 11.00 -0.61
C LYS A 82 10.22 10.95 -0.21
N LEU A 83 10.68 9.83 0.37
CA LEU A 83 12.06 9.70 0.87
C LEU A 83 13.06 9.36 -0.24
N ARG A 84 12.59 8.70 -1.30
CA ARG A 84 13.44 8.17 -2.37
C ARG A 84 14.38 9.22 -2.97
N PRO A 85 13.94 10.42 -3.41
CA PRO A 85 14.85 11.38 -4.04
C PRO A 85 16.03 11.79 -3.14
N GLN A 86 15.79 11.96 -1.84
CA GLN A 86 16.83 12.34 -0.88
C GLN A 86 17.85 11.23 -0.70
N VAL A 87 17.38 9.98 -0.59
CA VAL A 87 18.25 8.80 -0.47
C VAL A 87 19.03 8.56 -1.76
N GLU A 88 18.43 8.78 -2.93
CA GLU A 88 19.10 8.62 -4.22
C GLU A 88 20.25 9.60 -4.41
N VAL A 89 20.12 10.85 -3.97
CA VAL A 89 21.21 11.83 -3.99
C VAL A 89 22.38 11.36 -3.14
N GLN A 90 22.11 10.91 -1.91
CA GLN A 90 23.16 10.42 -1.01
C GLN A 90 23.79 9.13 -1.54
N ALA A 91 22.99 8.22 -2.10
CA ALA A 91 23.48 6.98 -2.67
C ALA A 91 24.37 7.21 -3.88
N ARG A 92 24.01 8.14 -4.79
CA ARG A 92 24.87 8.50 -5.94
C ARG A 92 26.19 9.13 -5.50
N ALA A 93 26.19 9.90 -4.40
CA ALA A 93 27.41 10.46 -3.84
C ALA A 93 28.32 9.38 -3.21
N ALA A 94 27.73 8.40 -2.53
CA ALA A 94 28.49 7.31 -1.90
C ALA A 94 28.94 6.21 -2.88
N TRP A 95 28.13 5.92 -3.90
CA TRP A 95 28.37 4.86 -4.89
C TRP A 95 28.17 5.39 -6.32
N PRO A 96 29.09 6.23 -6.84
CA PRO A 96 28.93 6.88 -8.14
C PRO A 96 28.92 5.91 -9.33
N HIS A 97 29.50 4.72 -9.17
CA HIS A 97 29.59 3.71 -10.23
C HIS A 97 28.48 2.64 -10.17
N ALA A 98 27.69 2.61 -9.09
CA ALA A 98 26.68 1.60 -8.91
C ALA A 98 25.40 1.95 -9.69
N ASN A 99 24.77 0.93 -10.28
CA ASN A 99 23.52 1.13 -11.01
C ASN A 99 22.34 1.22 -10.03
N LEU A 100 21.62 2.33 -10.05
CA LEU A 100 20.54 2.59 -9.11
C LEU A 100 19.19 2.16 -9.70
N LEU A 101 18.59 1.14 -9.12
CA LEU A 101 17.42 0.48 -9.69
C LEU A 101 16.10 1.05 -9.12
N PRO A 102 15.07 1.26 -9.97
CA PRO A 102 13.77 1.77 -9.53
C PRO A 102 13.01 0.77 -8.67
N ALA A 103 13.14 -0.53 -8.94
CA ALA A 103 12.44 -1.58 -8.23
C ALA A 103 13.26 -2.88 -8.24
N ILE A 104 12.94 -3.77 -7.30
CA ILE A 104 13.51 -5.13 -7.23
C ILE A 104 12.94 -6.01 -8.37
N LYS A 105 11.68 -5.76 -8.77
CA LYS A 105 11.00 -6.54 -9.80
C LYS A 105 11.72 -6.39 -11.13
N GLY A 106 12.07 -7.52 -11.76
CA GLY A 106 12.72 -7.53 -13.07
C GLY A 106 14.23 -7.38 -13.03
N TYR A 107 14.85 -7.36 -11.84
CA TYR A 107 16.30 -7.50 -11.74
C TYR A 107 16.72 -8.88 -12.26
N LYS A 108 17.23 -8.91 -13.49
CA LYS A 108 17.97 -10.05 -14.03
C LYS A 108 19.40 -9.90 -13.54
N ARG A 109 19.99 -11.01 -13.07
CA ARG A 109 21.37 -11.06 -12.57
C ARG A 109 22.27 -10.34 -13.58
N CYS A 110 22.79 -9.17 -13.22
CA CYS A 110 23.78 -8.49 -14.03
C CYS A 110 25.06 -9.33 -14.10
N HIS A 111 25.92 -9.04 -15.06
CA HIS A 111 27.24 -9.67 -15.16
C HIS A 111 27.97 -9.63 -13.80
N TRP A 112 28.74 -10.68 -13.50
CA TRP A 112 29.54 -10.73 -12.29
C TRP A 112 30.38 -9.45 -12.14
N GLY A 113 30.36 -8.86 -10.95
CA GLY A 113 31.04 -7.60 -10.65
C GLY A 113 30.19 -6.34 -10.81
N THR A 114 28.93 -6.45 -11.24
CA THR A 114 28.04 -5.27 -11.30
C THR A 114 27.47 -4.95 -9.91
N GLU A 115 27.79 -3.77 -9.38
CA GLU A 115 27.19 -3.24 -8.15
C GLU A 115 25.86 -2.56 -8.45
N VAL A 116 24.87 -2.80 -7.59
CA VAL A 116 23.54 -2.20 -7.71
C VAL A 116 23.07 -1.61 -6.39
N VAL A 117 22.36 -0.50 -6.47
CA VAL A 117 21.73 0.15 -5.32
C VAL A 117 20.22 0.05 -5.45
N LEU A 118 19.58 -0.41 -4.37
CA LEU A 118 18.14 -0.51 -4.23
C LEU A 118 17.69 0.34 -3.06
N VAL A 119 16.65 1.16 -3.28
CA VAL A 119 16.01 1.96 -2.23
C VAL A 119 14.66 1.34 -1.90
N GLY A 120 14.45 1.00 -0.64
CA GLY A 120 13.24 0.31 -0.19
C GLY A 120 12.91 0.56 1.27
N VAL A 121 11.82 -0.04 1.73
CA VAL A 121 11.40 -0.01 3.14
C VAL A 121 11.80 -1.33 3.77
N LEU A 122 12.53 -1.26 4.90
CA LEU A 122 12.93 -2.45 5.64
C LEU A 122 11.74 -3.02 6.42
N PHE A 123 11.55 -4.33 6.29
CA PHE A 123 10.62 -5.08 7.12
C PHE A 123 11.42 -5.99 8.05
N LYS A 124 11.24 -5.80 9.36
CA LYS A 124 11.81 -6.67 10.39
C LYS A 124 10.73 -7.62 10.89
N ASP A 125 10.92 -8.90 10.60
CA ASP A 125 10.10 -9.96 11.19
C ASP A 125 10.53 -10.22 12.63
N MET A 126 9.56 -10.28 13.53
CA MET A 126 9.78 -10.39 14.98
C MET A 126 8.98 -11.60 15.47
N LYS A 127 9.67 -12.69 15.82
CA LYS A 127 9.04 -13.97 16.21
C LYS A 127 8.06 -13.87 17.38
N LEU A 128 8.25 -12.90 18.27
CA LEU A 128 7.40 -12.67 19.45
C LEU A 128 6.31 -11.62 19.21
N ARG A 129 6.14 -11.11 17.98
CA ARG A 129 5.06 -10.17 17.68
C ARG A 129 3.72 -10.93 17.76
N PRO A 130 2.72 -10.45 18.52
CA PRO A 130 1.41 -11.06 18.56
C PRO A 130 0.83 -11.20 17.15
N ASN A 131 0.47 -12.43 16.78
CA ASN A 131 -0.24 -12.71 15.55
C ASN A 131 -1.73 -12.84 15.87
N TYR A 132 -2.50 -11.79 15.57
CA TYR A 132 -3.93 -11.77 15.88
C TYR A 132 -4.70 -12.89 15.16
N ALA A 133 -4.29 -13.31 13.96
CA ALA A 133 -4.94 -14.43 13.28
C ALA A 133 -4.80 -15.73 14.10
N VAL A 134 -3.64 -15.95 14.72
CA VAL A 134 -3.41 -17.08 15.62
C VAL A 134 -4.23 -16.92 16.92
N LEU A 135 -4.22 -15.73 17.52
CA LEU A 135 -5.00 -15.46 18.74
C LEU A 135 -6.51 -15.68 18.53
N TYR A 136 -7.06 -15.25 17.40
CA TYR A 136 -8.47 -15.44 17.08
C TYR A 136 -8.82 -16.90 16.78
N ARG A 137 -7.92 -17.64 16.12
CA ARG A 137 -8.08 -19.07 15.90
C ARG A 137 -8.07 -19.83 17.23
N ASP A 138 -7.11 -19.53 18.10
CA ASP A 138 -6.89 -20.27 19.34
C ASP A 138 -7.91 -19.93 20.43
N SER A 139 -8.51 -18.74 20.39
CA SER A 139 -9.60 -18.33 21.32
C SER A 139 -10.96 -18.93 20.99
N GLY A 140 -11.14 -19.58 19.83
CA GLY A 140 -12.43 -20.11 19.40
C GLY A 140 -13.47 -19.05 19.02
N LEU A 141 -13.13 -17.74 19.12
CA LEU A 141 -14.04 -16.62 18.79
C LEU A 141 -14.53 -16.66 17.34
N LEU A 142 -13.70 -17.14 16.41
CA LEU A 142 -14.08 -17.26 15.00
C LEU A 142 -14.76 -18.58 14.65
N ALA A 143 -14.75 -19.57 15.56
CA ALA A 143 -15.26 -20.91 15.27
C ALA A 143 -16.80 -21.02 15.40
N GLY A 144 -17.50 -19.96 15.81
CA GLY A 144 -18.96 -19.96 15.98
C GLY A 144 -19.46 -20.96 17.02
N GLY A 145 -18.56 -21.59 17.79
CA GLY A 145 -18.91 -22.52 18.84
C GLY A 145 -19.55 -21.77 20.02
N PRO A 146 -20.50 -22.40 20.74
CA PRO A 146 -21.09 -21.79 21.92
C PRO A 146 -19.98 -21.41 22.88
N LEU A 147 -20.00 -20.16 23.34
CA LEU A 147 -19.12 -19.63 24.36
C LEU A 147 -19.18 -20.60 25.53
N LYS A 148 -18.15 -21.45 25.71
CA LYS A 148 -18.12 -22.35 26.85
C LYS A 148 -18.02 -21.44 28.06
N ASP A 149 -19.13 -21.32 28.79
CA ASP A 149 -19.24 -20.54 29.99
C ASP A 149 -18.00 -20.81 30.83
N ALA A 150 -17.18 -19.77 30.95
CA ALA A 150 -15.97 -19.79 31.75
C ALA A 150 -16.41 -19.94 33.19
N THR A 151 -16.65 -21.18 33.60
CA THR A 151 -16.90 -21.54 34.99
C THR A 151 -15.62 -21.14 35.72
N PRO A 152 -15.65 -20.12 36.59
CA PRO A 152 -14.46 -19.72 37.30
C PRO A 152 -13.99 -20.91 38.11
N ALA A 153 -12.79 -21.40 37.82
CA ALA A 153 -12.15 -22.44 38.61
C ALA A 153 -12.07 -21.92 40.05
N GLY A 154 -12.92 -22.49 40.91
CA GLY A 154 -12.92 -22.20 42.33
C GLY A 154 -11.52 -22.42 42.87
N ARG A 155 -10.98 -21.40 43.54
CA ARG A 155 -9.79 -21.53 44.36
C ARG A 155 -10.17 -22.40 45.56
N GLY A 156 -9.71 -23.65 45.54
CA GLY A 156 -9.54 -24.48 46.73
C GLY A 156 -8.09 -24.44 47.16
#